data_AF-A0A0E3RAB8-F1
#
_entry.id   AF-A0A0E3RAB8-F1
#
_cell.length_a   1.000
_cell.length_b   1.000
_cell.length_c   1.000
_cell.angle_alpha   90.00
_cell.angle_beta   90.00
_cell.angle_gamma   90.00
#
_symmetry.space_group_name_H-M   'P 1'
#
loop_
_entity.id
_entity.type
_entity.pdbx_description
1 polymer ?
#
loop_
_entity_poly.entity_id
_entity_poly.type
_entity_poly.pdbx_seq_one_letter_code
_entity_poly.pdbx_strand_id
1 'polypeptide(L)'
;MSEQRSVPLREHLLALKPCRHGGLIQETSETYGIPENEILDFSANFNPLGSPFDYPENGLNFEDIIKKSCGKLLEYPDNRYVEFREAAARFVGLGVTPQSIVPGNGSTEIVRLVVESVIEKGDKVLLPWPTFGEYEMQCRITGAEPVCPSQEEVNTLPDEVLEEAKILFICNPNNPTGKLRTREELKVLAERCREHKTLLYVDEAFIELSDPSQSVADLPAENNYVFVMRSLTKDFAIPGIRMGFGIAPPAMADILNTARLSWNLGAIANNTGIALLNIEGGIDSPYLKKAREMILKEGETLKAKIDRIRGFEAGEVNVNFILVDVSKFMLNSSELTARLAARGVLVRDCVSFHGLGKNYIRVAVRTEKENDRLIAAIGDVITEWGREQAKNELQHVIEKASEEGIGGRKTCEYYPCHFEGQNCTFCFCPFYPCENEKTGGKWIQSSRGGRVWSCVDCHLVHKKEIAQKILDCLMHEGDTDELVKVAWKEVMEPIL
;
A
#
# COMPACT_ATOMS: atom_id res chain seq x y z
N MET A 1 -13.01 -20.62 -22.62
CA MET A 1 -11.67 -21.19 -22.86
C MET A 1 -11.50 -21.87 -24.22
N SER A 2 -12.55 -22.35 -24.91
CA SER A 2 -12.40 -22.98 -26.24
C SER A 2 -12.19 -21.99 -27.40
N GLU A 3 -12.73 -20.77 -27.33
CA GLU A 3 -12.56 -19.75 -28.39
C GLU A 3 -11.21 -19.01 -28.32
N GLN A 4 -10.59 -18.86 -27.15
CA GLN A 4 -9.28 -18.18 -27.03
C GLN A 4 -8.14 -18.95 -27.72
N ARG A 5 -8.31 -20.25 -27.97
CA ARG A 5 -7.33 -21.09 -28.68
C ARG A 5 -7.38 -20.96 -30.21
N SER A 6 -8.33 -20.21 -30.77
CA SER A 6 -8.41 -19.99 -32.23
C SER A 6 -7.63 -18.77 -32.72
N VAL A 7 -7.02 -17.99 -31.82
CA VAL A 7 -6.21 -16.80 -32.17
C VAL A 7 -4.73 -17.19 -32.14
N PRO A 8 -3.91 -16.82 -33.15
CA PRO A 8 -2.49 -17.21 -33.22
C PRO A 8 -1.61 -16.44 -32.23
N LEU A 9 -1.89 -16.60 -30.93
CA LEU A 9 -1.14 -16.01 -29.82
C LEU A 9 -0.17 -17.03 -29.22
N ARG A 10 0.91 -16.55 -28.59
CA ARG A 10 1.80 -17.41 -27.80
C ARG A 10 1.00 -18.05 -26.66
N GLU A 11 1.06 -19.37 -26.55
CA GLU A 11 0.21 -20.15 -25.63
C GLU A 11 0.32 -19.69 -24.17
N HIS A 12 1.54 -19.40 -23.71
CA HIS A 12 1.78 -18.99 -22.33
C HIS A 12 1.17 -17.62 -21.97
N LEU A 13 0.78 -16.80 -22.95
CA LEU A 13 0.09 -15.53 -22.70
C LEU A 13 -1.38 -15.72 -22.33
N LEU A 14 -2.00 -16.83 -22.77
CA LEU A 14 -3.45 -17.06 -22.59
C LEU A 14 -3.84 -17.24 -21.12
N ALA A 15 -2.89 -17.63 -20.26
CA ALA A 15 -3.10 -17.84 -18.84
C ALA A 15 -2.75 -16.63 -17.97
N LEU A 16 -2.11 -15.60 -18.54
CA LEU A 16 -1.63 -14.46 -17.75
C LEU A 16 -2.77 -13.51 -17.38
N LYS A 17 -2.68 -12.96 -16.17
CA LYS A 17 -3.58 -11.93 -15.67
C LYS A 17 -2.80 -10.61 -15.54
N PRO A 18 -3.41 -9.45 -15.81
CA PRO A 18 -2.76 -8.17 -15.61
C PRO A 18 -2.26 -7.99 -14.17
N CYS A 19 -1.08 -7.39 -14.01
CA CYS A 19 -0.58 -6.99 -12.71
C CYS A 19 -1.50 -5.90 -12.11
N ARG A 20 -1.75 -5.97 -10.80
CA ARG A 20 -2.55 -4.97 -10.10
C ARG A 20 -1.67 -3.84 -9.58
N HIS A 21 -2.11 -2.61 -9.79
CA HIS A 21 -1.40 -1.39 -9.38
C HIS A 21 -2.28 -0.53 -8.47
N GLY A 22 -1.66 0.44 -7.79
CA GLY A 22 -2.39 1.52 -7.09
C GLY A 22 -2.76 2.65 -8.04
N GLY A 23 -3.23 3.78 -7.50
CA GLY A 23 -3.58 4.97 -8.28
C GLY A 23 -4.94 4.87 -8.99
N LEU A 24 -5.88 4.10 -8.44
CA LEU A 24 -7.20 3.84 -9.03
C LEU A 24 -8.21 4.96 -8.72
N ILE A 25 -7.80 6.22 -8.89
CA ILE A 25 -8.62 7.40 -8.56
C ILE A 25 -9.90 7.43 -9.40
N GLN A 26 -9.77 7.28 -10.72
CA GLN A 26 -10.91 7.31 -11.64
C GLN A 26 -11.90 6.16 -11.35
N GLU A 27 -11.41 4.93 -11.20
CA GLU A 27 -12.24 3.76 -10.89
C GLU A 27 -12.99 3.94 -9.55
N THR A 28 -12.32 4.52 -8.56
CA THR A 28 -12.93 4.81 -7.25
C THR A 28 -14.00 5.89 -7.35
N SER A 29 -13.72 6.95 -8.10
CA SER A 29 -14.67 8.03 -8.38
C SER A 29 -15.94 7.48 -9.05
N GLU A 30 -15.78 6.65 -10.08
CA GLU A 30 -16.89 6.00 -10.79
C GLU A 30 -17.68 5.04 -9.88
N THR A 31 -16.99 4.28 -9.02
CA THR A 31 -17.61 3.27 -8.15
C THR A 31 -18.41 3.88 -7.00
N TYR A 32 -17.88 4.92 -6.35
CA TYR A 32 -18.47 5.49 -5.13
C TYR A 32 -19.11 6.87 -5.33
N GLY A 33 -19.03 7.45 -6.54
CA GLY A 33 -19.60 8.76 -6.84
C GLY A 33 -18.88 9.93 -6.15
N ILE A 34 -17.59 9.75 -5.81
CA ILE A 34 -16.76 10.76 -5.14
C ILE A 34 -15.95 11.51 -6.20
N PRO A 35 -16.00 12.86 -6.27
CA PRO A 35 -15.19 13.62 -7.22
C PRO A 35 -13.69 13.31 -7.09
N GLU A 36 -12.98 13.16 -8.22
CA GLU A 36 -11.55 12.78 -8.24
C GLU A 36 -10.66 13.71 -7.39
N ASN A 37 -10.99 15.01 -7.35
CA ASN A 37 -10.26 16.02 -6.58
C ASN A 37 -10.51 15.94 -5.06
N GLU A 38 -11.49 15.16 -4.61
CA GLU A 38 -11.77 14.90 -3.19
C GLU A 38 -11.11 13.60 -2.70
N ILE A 39 -10.67 12.74 -3.63
CA ILE A 39 -10.00 11.48 -3.33
C ILE A 39 -8.57 11.73 -2.85
N LEU A 40 -8.26 11.22 -1.67
CA LEU A 40 -6.93 11.24 -1.08
C LEU A 40 -6.21 9.92 -1.34
N ASP A 41 -5.22 9.95 -2.24
CA ASP A 41 -4.53 8.74 -2.70
C ASP A 41 -3.23 8.47 -1.93
N PHE A 42 -3.27 7.49 -1.03
CA PHE A 42 -2.12 6.86 -0.36
C PHE A 42 -1.66 5.57 -1.05
N SER A 43 -2.33 5.13 -2.11
CA SER A 43 -2.01 3.88 -2.80
C SER A 43 -0.87 4.03 -3.81
N ALA A 44 -0.64 5.25 -4.31
CA ALA A 44 0.49 5.62 -5.16
C ALA A 44 1.58 6.37 -4.37
N ASN A 45 2.85 6.04 -4.63
CA ASN A 45 3.98 6.49 -3.83
C ASN A 45 4.72 7.62 -4.56
N PHE A 46 4.35 8.88 -4.30
CA PHE A 46 5.02 10.05 -4.88
C PHE A 46 5.84 10.81 -3.83
N ASN A 47 6.71 11.71 -4.27
CA ASN A 47 7.41 12.61 -3.37
C ASN A 47 6.39 13.48 -2.60
N PRO A 48 6.37 13.43 -1.25
CA PRO A 48 5.40 14.18 -0.44
C PRO A 48 5.57 15.70 -0.50
N LEU A 49 6.72 16.21 -0.97
CA LEU A 49 6.88 17.63 -1.26
C LEU A 49 6.11 18.07 -2.51
N GLY A 50 5.61 17.16 -3.34
CA GLY A 50 5.04 17.51 -4.63
C GLY A 50 6.12 17.75 -5.67
N SER A 51 5.81 18.52 -6.71
CA SER A 51 6.67 18.68 -7.87
C SER A 51 7.78 19.70 -7.62
N PRO A 52 9.00 19.54 -8.15
CA PRO A 52 10.03 20.57 -8.03
C PRO A 52 9.63 21.90 -8.72
N PHE A 53 8.61 21.89 -9.59
CA PHE A 53 8.05 23.08 -10.22
C PHE A 53 7.26 23.97 -9.24
N ASP A 54 6.86 23.44 -8.08
CA ASP A 54 6.20 24.20 -7.02
C ASP A 54 7.20 25.02 -6.17
N TYR A 55 8.50 24.89 -6.48
CA TYR A 55 9.63 25.49 -5.76
C TYR A 55 10.52 26.29 -6.73
N PRO A 56 10.17 27.56 -7.02
CA PRO A 56 10.88 28.40 -8.00
C PRO A 56 12.38 28.55 -7.75
N GLU A 57 12.83 28.39 -6.49
CA GLU A 57 14.23 28.43 -6.09
C GLU A 57 15.09 27.35 -6.77
N ASN A 58 14.48 26.29 -7.30
CA ASN A 58 15.18 25.24 -8.07
C ASN A 58 15.54 25.67 -9.50
N GLY A 59 15.13 26.87 -9.94
CA GLY A 59 15.37 27.37 -11.29
C GLY A 59 14.59 26.63 -12.40
N LEU A 60 13.61 25.80 -12.02
CA LEU A 60 12.77 25.04 -12.93
C LEU A 60 11.43 25.74 -13.13
N ASN A 61 11.09 26.07 -14.38
CA ASN A 61 9.79 26.62 -14.75
C ASN A 61 9.06 25.66 -15.69
N PHE A 62 7.93 25.12 -15.24
CA PHE A 62 7.17 24.13 -16.00
C PHE A 62 6.63 24.70 -17.32
N GLU A 63 6.06 25.91 -17.30
CA GLU A 63 5.49 26.54 -18.48
C GLU A 63 6.55 26.79 -19.56
N ASP A 64 7.73 27.24 -19.17
CA ASP A 64 8.85 27.45 -20.10
C ASP A 64 9.33 26.14 -20.73
N ILE A 65 9.44 25.08 -19.93
CA ILE A 65 9.81 23.74 -20.41
C ILE A 65 8.77 23.22 -21.40
N ILE A 66 7.49 23.32 -21.09
CA ILE A 66 6.40 22.88 -21.97
C ILE A 66 6.39 23.72 -23.25
N LYS A 67 6.48 25.05 -23.15
CA LYS A 67 6.51 25.94 -24.31
C LYS A 67 7.70 25.64 -25.23
N LYS A 68 8.89 25.42 -24.68
CA LYS A 68 10.07 24.98 -25.45
C LYS A 68 9.82 23.63 -26.12
N SER A 69 9.17 22.70 -25.43
CA SER A 69 8.85 21.37 -25.95
C SER A 69 7.82 21.40 -27.07
N CYS A 70 6.83 22.29 -26.99
CA CYS A 70 5.83 22.51 -28.04
C CYS A 70 6.48 22.88 -29.38
N GLY A 71 7.59 23.64 -29.35
CA GLY A 71 8.37 23.98 -30.54
C GLY A 71 9.01 22.78 -31.26
N LYS A 72 9.03 21.60 -30.63
CA LYS A 72 9.59 20.35 -31.17
C LYS A 72 8.55 19.27 -31.47
N LEU A 73 7.27 19.54 -31.27
CA LEU A 73 6.20 18.53 -31.44
C LEU A 73 6.00 18.06 -32.89
N LEU A 74 6.38 18.89 -33.86
CA LEU A 74 6.25 18.56 -35.29
C LEU A 74 7.45 17.77 -35.83
N GLU A 75 8.45 17.49 -34.98
CA GLU A 75 9.67 16.77 -35.32
C GLU A 75 9.76 15.47 -34.51
N TYR A 76 10.28 14.40 -35.12
CA TYR A 76 10.70 13.25 -34.33
C TYR A 76 11.90 13.65 -33.44
N PRO A 77 11.95 13.21 -32.18
CA PRO A 77 13.13 13.39 -31.33
C PRO A 77 14.38 12.77 -31.98
N ASP A 78 15.56 13.29 -31.64
CA ASP A 78 16.80 12.58 -31.95
C ASP A 78 16.81 11.25 -31.19
N ASN A 79 16.69 10.14 -31.91
CA ASN A 79 16.60 8.81 -31.32
C ASN A 79 17.85 8.44 -30.51
N ARG A 80 18.97 9.17 -30.59
CA ARG A 80 20.16 8.91 -29.76
C ARG A 80 20.00 9.43 -28.33
N TYR A 81 19.10 10.39 -28.10
CA TYR A 81 18.84 11.02 -26.80
C TYR A 81 20.11 11.50 -26.07
N VAL A 82 21.07 12.08 -26.81
CA VAL A 82 22.40 12.45 -26.27
C VAL A 82 22.29 13.38 -25.06
N GLU A 83 21.52 14.47 -25.17
CA GLU A 83 21.35 15.43 -24.08
C GLU A 83 20.75 14.80 -22.81
N PHE A 84 19.78 13.89 -22.98
CA PHE A 84 19.19 13.16 -21.85
C PHE A 84 20.20 12.23 -21.20
N ARG A 85 20.97 11.47 -21.98
CA ARG A 85 22.00 10.55 -21.48
C ARG A 85 23.09 11.32 -20.72
N GLU A 86 23.48 12.48 -21.22
CA GLU A 86 24.41 13.36 -20.53
C GLU A 86 23.85 13.93 -19.22
N ALA A 87 22.59 14.38 -19.23
CA ALA A 87 21.92 14.88 -18.03
C ALA A 87 21.78 13.77 -16.97
N ALA A 88 21.38 12.56 -17.36
CA ALA A 88 21.24 11.41 -16.47
C ALA A 88 22.59 11.00 -15.85
N ALA A 89 23.66 10.94 -16.64
CA ALA A 89 24.99 10.64 -16.15
C ALA A 89 25.48 11.69 -15.12
N ARG A 90 25.27 12.98 -15.41
CA ARG A 90 25.61 14.07 -14.47
C ARG A 90 24.76 14.05 -13.20
N PHE A 91 23.46 13.78 -13.33
CA PHE A 91 22.52 13.71 -12.21
C PHE A 91 22.96 12.67 -11.17
N VAL A 92 23.29 11.46 -11.65
CA VAL A 92 23.72 10.34 -10.82
C VAL A 92 25.14 10.56 -10.27
N GLY A 93 26.05 11.08 -11.08
CA GLY A 93 27.45 11.18 -10.72
C GLY A 93 28.12 9.80 -10.64
N LEU A 94 28.96 9.59 -9.63
CA LEU A 94 29.64 8.31 -9.35
C LEU A 94 30.46 7.72 -10.51
N GLY A 95 30.91 8.55 -11.45
CA GLY A 95 31.66 8.10 -12.62
C GLY A 95 30.80 7.48 -13.73
N VAL A 96 29.46 7.52 -13.61
CA VAL A 96 28.55 7.08 -14.67
C VAL A 96 28.75 7.94 -15.91
N THR A 97 28.83 7.28 -17.07
CA THR A 97 29.06 7.93 -18.36
C THR A 97 27.79 7.93 -19.22
N PRO A 98 27.61 8.88 -20.15
CA PRO A 98 26.46 8.88 -21.07
C PRO A 98 26.33 7.58 -21.88
N GLN A 99 27.46 6.93 -22.18
CA GLN A 99 27.54 5.65 -22.88
C GLN A 99 26.85 4.53 -22.11
N SER A 100 26.82 4.63 -20.77
CA SER A 100 26.21 3.65 -19.87
C SER A 100 24.68 3.82 -19.73
N ILE A 101 24.11 4.92 -20.25
CA ILE A 101 22.70 5.26 -20.07
C ILE A 101 21.81 4.66 -21.17
N VAL A 102 20.70 4.05 -20.76
CA VAL A 102 19.61 3.57 -21.61
C VAL A 102 18.32 4.32 -21.26
N PRO A 103 17.86 5.28 -22.09
CA PRO A 103 16.63 6.03 -21.83
C PRO A 103 15.38 5.15 -21.91
N GLY A 104 14.41 5.37 -21.01
CA GLY A 104 13.16 4.60 -20.98
C GLY A 104 11.91 5.41 -20.67
N ASN A 105 10.81 5.03 -21.31
CA ASN A 105 9.44 5.55 -21.14
C ASN A 105 8.82 5.03 -19.83
N GLY A 106 9.48 5.36 -18.72
CA GLY A 106 9.22 4.81 -17.39
C GLY A 106 9.97 3.51 -17.13
N SER A 107 10.03 3.12 -15.86
CA SER A 107 10.72 1.91 -15.40
C SER A 107 10.19 0.63 -16.04
N THR A 108 8.89 0.56 -16.32
CA THR A 108 8.23 -0.62 -16.89
C THR A 108 8.70 -0.94 -18.31
N GLU A 109 9.00 0.08 -19.14
CA GLU A 109 9.59 -0.16 -20.46
C GLU A 109 11.00 -0.73 -20.31
N ILE A 110 11.79 -0.24 -19.35
CA ILE A 110 13.16 -0.71 -19.13
C ILE A 110 13.17 -2.16 -18.67
N VAL A 111 12.28 -2.53 -17.73
CA VAL A 111 12.10 -3.93 -17.31
C VAL A 111 11.79 -4.81 -18.53
N ARG A 112 10.82 -4.38 -19.37
CA ARG A 112 10.47 -5.10 -20.60
C ARG A 112 11.66 -5.28 -21.53
N LEU A 113 12.37 -4.18 -21.79
CA LEU A 113 13.51 -4.12 -22.70
C LEU A 113 14.62 -5.09 -22.26
N VAL A 114 15.01 -5.06 -20.98
CA VAL A 114 16.05 -5.96 -20.46
C VAL A 114 15.59 -7.41 -20.56
N VAL A 115 14.36 -7.70 -20.14
CA VAL A 115 13.79 -9.05 -20.22
C VAL A 115 13.79 -9.57 -21.67
N GLU A 116 13.31 -8.78 -22.64
CA GLU A 116 13.31 -9.18 -24.05
C GLU A 116 14.70 -9.31 -24.68
N SER A 117 15.71 -8.64 -24.11
CA SER A 117 17.08 -8.65 -24.63
C SER A 117 17.95 -9.76 -24.03
N VAL A 118 17.54 -10.34 -22.89
CA VAL A 118 18.36 -11.27 -22.10
C VAL A 118 17.72 -12.66 -21.99
N ILE A 119 16.40 -12.74 -21.98
CA ILE A 119 15.66 -13.97 -21.66
C ILE A 119 15.21 -14.69 -22.93
N GLU A 120 15.51 -15.97 -23.00
CA GLU A 120 14.89 -16.93 -23.92
C GLU A 120 13.77 -17.73 -23.24
N LYS A 121 12.90 -18.34 -24.04
CA LYS A 121 11.82 -19.19 -23.51
C LYS A 121 12.41 -20.36 -22.71
N GLY A 122 11.92 -20.55 -21.48
CA GLY A 122 12.36 -21.59 -20.56
C GLY A 122 13.53 -21.21 -19.66
N ASP A 123 14.13 -20.03 -19.86
CA ASP A 123 15.16 -19.53 -18.94
C ASP A 123 14.58 -19.28 -17.54
N LYS A 124 15.36 -19.59 -16.51
CA LYS A 124 14.98 -19.31 -15.13
C LYS A 124 15.35 -17.88 -14.72
N VAL A 125 14.52 -17.27 -13.90
CA VAL A 125 14.78 -15.95 -13.29
C VAL A 125 14.50 -15.99 -11.80
N LEU A 126 15.30 -15.27 -11.01
CA LEU A 126 15.14 -15.20 -9.56
C LEU A 126 14.41 -13.91 -9.18
N LEU A 127 13.28 -14.08 -8.49
CA LEU A 127 12.39 -13.00 -8.04
C LEU A 127 12.14 -13.14 -6.54
N PRO A 128 12.91 -12.46 -5.68
CA PRO A 128 12.74 -12.57 -4.25
C PRO A 128 11.41 -11.97 -3.80
N TRP A 129 10.51 -12.76 -3.22
CA TRP A 129 9.20 -12.27 -2.78
C TRP A 129 9.19 -11.85 -1.31
N PRO A 130 8.39 -10.82 -0.97
CA PRO A 130 7.55 -10.03 -1.86
C PRO A 130 8.32 -8.94 -2.64
N THR A 131 7.98 -8.70 -3.90
CA THR A 131 8.57 -7.62 -4.73
C THR A 131 7.60 -7.10 -5.80
N PHE A 132 8.02 -6.14 -6.63
CA PHE A 132 7.18 -5.53 -7.66
C PHE A 132 6.76 -6.54 -8.75
N GLY A 133 5.45 -6.75 -8.89
CA GLY A 133 4.89 -7.82 -9.73
C GLY A 133 5.16 -7.69 -11.23
N GLU A 134 5.56 -6.51 -11.73
CA GLU A 134 5.90 -6.35 -13.15
C GLU A 134 7.12 -7.16 -13.56
N TYR A 135 8.09 -7.42 -12.67
CA TYR A 135 9.24 -8.26 -13.04
C TYR A 135 8.78 -9.66 -13.45
N GLU A 136 7.92 -10.28 -12.62
CA GLU A 136 7.35 -11.59 -12.91
C GLU A 136 6.51 -11.55 -14.19
N MET A 137 5.64 -10.53 -14.31
CA MET A 137 4.78 -10.39 -15.49
C MET A 137 5.60 -10.32 -16.78
N GLN A 138 6.64 -9.46 -16.82
CA GLN A 138 7.45 -9.28 -18.01
C GLN A 138 8.22 -10.56 -18.37
N CYS A 139 8.80 -11.25 -17.38
CA CYS A 139 9.46 -12.54 -17.57
C CYS A 139 8.49 -13.62 -18.08
N ARG A 140 7.28 -13.69 -17.53
CA ARG A 140 6.27 -14.65 -18.00
C ARG A 140 5.82 -14.37 -19.44
N ILE A 141 5.73 -13.11 -19.86
CA ILE A 141 5.40 -12.77 -21.26
C ILE A 141 6.49 -13.25 -22.24
N THR A 142 7.77 -13.22 -21.86
CA THR A 142 8.84 -13.79 -22.69
C THR A 142 8.92 -15.31 -22.62
N GLY A 143 8.25 -15.92 -21.63
CA GLY A 143 8.20 -17.37 -21.45
C GLY A 143 9.29 -17.90 -20.51
N ALA A 144 9.87 -17.04 -19.67
CA ALA A 144 10.76 -17.45 -18.59
C ALA A 144 10.01 -18.18 -17.47
N GLU A 145 10.76 -18.90 -16.64
CA GLU A 145 10.32 -19.65 -15.47
C GLU A 145 10.76 -18.94 -14.18
N PRO A 146 9.87 -18.21 -13.50
CA PRO A 146 10.22 -17.55 -12.25
C PRO A 146 10.47 -18.55 -11.12
N VAL A 147 11.60 -18.38 -10.44
CA VAL A 147 11.96 -19.01 -9.17
C VAL A 147 11.91 -17.92 -8.10
N CYS A 148 11.17 -18.19 -7.03
CA CYS A 148 10.68 -17.15 -6.12
C CYS A 148 11.20 -17.39 -4.69
N PRO A 149 12.50 -17.15 -4.40
CA PRO A 149 13.01 -17.26 -3.03
C PRO A 149 12.41 -16.18 -2.12
N SER A 150 12.57 -16.32 -0.80
CA SER A 150 12.23 -15.22 0.10
C SER A 150 13.25 -14.08 0.00
N GLN A 151 12.84 -12.87 0.40
CA GLN A 151 13.72 -11.71 0.50
C GLN A 151 14.91 -11.94 1.46
N GLU A 152 14.78 -12.82 2.45
CA GLU A 152 15.82 -13.13 3.44
C GLU A 152 16.87 -14.10 2.90
N GLU A 153 16.45 -15.06 2.06
CA GLU A 153 17.34 -16.10 1.51
C GLU A 153 18.25 -15.61 0.39
N VAL A 154 17.96 -14.46 -0.24
CA VAL A 154 18.69 -13.92 -1.39
C VAL A 154 20.21 -13.93 -1.20
N ASN A 155 20.67 -13.48 -0.04
CA ASN A 155 22.10 -13.34 0.22
C ASN A 155 22.81 -14.70 0.38
N THR A 156 22.05 -15.76 0.65
CA THR A 156 22.52 -17.11 0.94
C THR A 156 21.99 -18.15 -0.04
N LEU A 157 21.50 -17.73 -1.22
CA LEU A 157 21.09 -18.65 -2.28
C LEU A 157 22.23 -19.63 -2.59
N PRO A 158 21.97 -20.92 -2.80
CA PRO A 158 23.00 -21.84 -3.30
C PRO A 158 23.55 -21.36 -4.64
N ASP A 159 24.85 -21.59 -4.87
CA ASP A 159 25.54 -21.16 -6.08
C ASP A 159 24.94 -21.80 -7.35
N GLU A 160 24.46 -23.05 -7.24
CA GLU A 160 23.79 -23.76 -8.34
C GLU A 160 22.48 -23.07 -8.74
N VAL A 161 21.77 -22.46 -7.79
CA VAL A 161 20.52 -21.72 -8.06
C VAL A 161 20.82 -20.43 -8.83
N LEU A 162 21.94 -19.76 -8.52
CA LEU A 162 22.39 -18.58 -9.26
C LEU A 162 22.83 -18.97 -10.68
N GLU A 163 23.65 -20.02 -10.83
CA GLU A 163 24.17 -20.48 -12.12
C GLU A 163 23.07 -20.88 -13.11
N GLU A 164 21.96 -21.45 -12.62
CA GLU A 164 20.81 -21.80 -13.47
C GLU A 164 19.96 -20.58 -13.89
N ALA A 165 20.09 -19.44 -13.22
CA ALA A 165 19.27 -18.25 -13.46
C ALA A 165 19.94 -17.26 -14.42
N LYS A 166 19.16 -16.70 -15.35
CA LYS A 166 19.63 -15.62 -16.24
C LYS A 166 19.69 -14.28 -15.55
N ILE A 167 18.69 -13.99 -14.72
CA ILE A 167 18.54 -12.70 -14.06
C ILE A 167 18.14 -12.93 -12.60
N LEU A 168 18.79 -12.21 -11.69
CA LEU A 168 18.32 -11.98 -10.32
C LEU A 168 17.83 -10.54 -10.21
N PHE A 169 16.54 -10.36 -9.90
CA PHE A 169 15.96 -9.04 -9.67
C PHE A 169 16.04 -8.66 -8.19
N ILE A 170 16.55 -7.48 -7.90
CA ILE A 170 16.52 -6.85 -6.58
C ILE A 170 15.88 -5.47 -6.71
N CYS A 171 14.89 -5.18 -5.89
CA CYS A 171 14.34 -3.83 -5.75
C CYS A 171 14.89 -3.20 -4.48
N ASN A 172 15.51 -2.01 -4.59
CA ASN A 172 16.21 -1.35 -3.49
C ASN A 172 16.01 0.18 -3.48
N PRO A 173 15.26 0.74 -2.51
CA PRO A 173 14.42 0.05 -1.51
C PRO A 173 13.35 -0.86 -2.12
N ASN A 174 13.04 -1.96 -1.45
CA ASN A 174 12.10 -2.95 -1.98
C ASN A 174 10.65 -2.45 -1.95
N ASN A 175 9.91 -2.67 -3.03
CA ASN A 175 8.46 -2.49 -3.10
C ASN A 175 7.77 -3.87 -3.01
N PRO A 176 6.99 -4.18 -1.96
CA PRO A 176 6.26 -3.23 -1.12
C PRO A 176 6.81 -3.01 0.29
N THR A 177 7.89 -3.69 0.69
CA THR A 177 8.31 -3.75 2.10
C THR A 177 8.99 -2.49 2.62
N GLY A 178 9.47 -1.61 1.73
CA GLY A 178 10.26 -0.43 2.08
C GLY A 178 11.69 -0.74 2.52
N LYS A 179 12.07 -2.01 2.67
CA LYS A 179 13.41 -2.42 3.14
C LYS A 179 14.50 -1.93 2.19
N LEU A 180 15.47 -1.21 2.72
CA LEU A 180 16.68 -0.77 2.04
C LEU A 180 17.84 -1.70 2.39
N ARG A 181 18.44 -2.33 1.39
CA ARG A 181 19.70 -3.09 1.50
C ARG A 181 20.88 -2.15 1.45
N THR A 182 21.94 -2.52 2.14
CA THR A 182 23.17 -1.73 2.11
C THR A 182 23.90 -1.93 0.79
N ARG A 183 24.72 -0.93 0.44
CA ARG A 183 25.62 -0.99 -0.71
C ARG A 183 26.56 -2.19 -0.63
N GLU A 184 27.06 -2.53 0.55
CA GLU A 184 27.95 -3.67 0.79
C GLU A 184 27.26 -5.00 0.50
N GLU A 185 26.01 -5.18 0.96
CA GLU A 185 25.22 -6.39 0.65
C GLU A 185 25.05 -6.56 -0.86
N LEU A 186 24.70 -5.48 -1.56
CA LEU A 186 24.51 -5.50 -3.01
C LEU A 186 25.82 -5.73 -3.77
N LYS A 187 26.96 -5.22 -3.27
CA LYS A 187 28.28 -5.49 -3.86
C LYS A 187 28.66 -6.96 -3.76
N VAL A 188 28.42 -7.59 -2.60
CA VAL A 188 28.65 -9.03 -2.42
C VAL A 188 27.79 -9.82 -3.40
N LEU A 189 26.50 -9.45 -3.51
CA LEU A 189 25.59 -10.12 -4.45
C LEU A 189 26.01 -9.91 -5.91
N ALA A 190 26.47 -8.71 -6.28
CA ALA A 190 26.95 -8.40 -7.61
C ALA A 190 28.18 -9.23 -8.00
N GLU A 191 29.08 -9.48 -7.05
CA GLU A 191 30.25 -10.33 -7.26
C GLU A 191 29.84 -11.78 -7.48
N ARG A 192 28.97 -12.33 -6.62
CA ARG A 192 28.43 -13.69 -6.81
C ARG A 192 27.73 -13.85 -8.15
N CYS A 193 26.89 -12.88 -8.53
CA CYS A 193 26.22 -12.88 -9.84
C CYS A 193 27.23 -12.88 -11.00
N ARG A 194 28.34 -12.12 -10.89
CA ARG A 194 29.42 -12.11 -11.88
C ARG A 194 30.11 -13.47 -11.99
N GLU A 195 30.42 -14.12 -10.86
CA GLU A 195 31.05 -15.45 -10.82
C GLU A 195 30.19 -16.51 -11.51
N HIS A 196 28.87 -16.44 -11.32
CA HIS A 196 27.90 -17.40 -11.89
C HIS A 196 27.28 -16.96 -13.21
N LYS A 197 27.70 -15.82 -13.77
CA LYS A 197 27.19 -15.24 -15.03
C LYS A 197 25.68 -14.98 -15.02
N THR A 198 25.13 -14.67 -13.87
CA THR A 198 23.74 -14.21 -13.66
C THR A 198 23.71 -12.70 -13.77
N LEU A 199 22.77 -12.11 -14.52
CA LEU A 199 22.59 -10.67 -14.52
C LEU A 199 21.91 -10.22 -13.23
N LEU A 200 22.56 -9.39 -12.43
CA LEU A 200 21.94 -8.70 -11.31
C LEU A 200 21.22 -7.45 -11.84
N TYR A 201 19.89 -7.47 -11.80
CA TYR A 201 19.05 -6.31 -12.09
C TYR A 201 18.69 -5.61 -10.77
N VAL A 202 19.15 -4.39 -10.56
CA VAL A 202 18.83 -3.58 -9.38
C VAL A 202 17.87 -2.46 -9.75
N ASP A 203 16.63 -2.57 -9.30
CA ASP A 203 15.63 -1.52 -9.39
C ASP A 203 15.83 -0.52 -8.25
N GLU A 204 16.37 0.65 -8.58
CA GLU A 204 16.58 1.75 -7.64
C GLU A 204 15.57 2.88 -7.88
N ALA A 205 14.31 2.56 -8.22
CA ALA A 205 13.29 3.55 -8.57
C ALA A 205 12.74 4.39 -7.40
N PHE A 206 13.35 4.29 -6.23
CA PHE A 206 12.99 5.04 -5.02
C PHE A 206 14.24 5.54 -4.25
N ILE A 207 15.44 5.29 -4.76
CA ILE A 207 16.69 5.50 -4.02
C ILE A 207 16.95 6.99 -3.75
N GLU A 208 16.53 7.88 -4.65
CA GLU A 208 16.64 9.33 -4.49
C GLU A 208 15.84 9.87 -3.29
N LEU A 209 14.71 9.21 -2.98
CA LEU A 209 13.82 9.51 -1.85
C LEU A 209 14.15 8.69 -0.59
N SER A 210 15.17 7.84 -0.64
CA SER A 210 15.68 7.01 0.45
C SER A 210 17.09 7.48 0.85
N ASP A 211 18.05 6.58 1.01
CA ASP A 211 19.46 6.92 1.18
C ASP A 211 20.25 6.65 -0.12
N PRO A 212 20.59 7.69 -0.92
CA PRO A 212 21.33 7.52 -2.16
C PRO A 212 22.76 7.01 -1.96
N SER A 213 23.31 7.04 -0.74
CA SER A 213 24.63 6.47 -0.47
C SER A 213 24.64 4.93 -0.57
N GLN A 214 23.46 4.29 -0.47
CA GLN A 214 23.29 2.85 -0.66
C GLN A 214 23.19 2.42 -2.13
N SER A 215 23.12 3.39 -3.05
CA SER A 215 23.01 3.15 -4.50
C SER A 215 24.18 2.30 -5.02
N VAL A 216 23.93 1.46 -6.04
CA VAL A 216 24.96 0.69 -6.77
C VAL A 216 25.12 1.07 -8.25
N ALA A 217 24.62 2.23 -8.63
CA ALA A 217 24.69 2.79 -9.98
C ALA A 217 26.09 2.84 -10.64
N ASP A 218 27.19 2.79 -9.88
CA ASP A 218 28.57 2.78 -10.40
C ASP A 218 29.09 1.38 -10.73
N LEU A 219 28.52 0.32 -10.14
CA LEU A 219 28.98 -1.05 -10.35
C LEU A 219 28.96 -1.51 -11.83
N PRO A 220 28.02 -1.08 -12.69
CA PRO A 220 28.04 -1.40 -14.11
C PRO A 220 29.31 -0.96 -14.86
N ALA A 221 30.09 -0.01 -14.32
CA ALA A 221 31.34 0.43 -14.93
C ALA A 221 32.44 -0.66 -14.88
N GLU A 222 32.40 -1.53 -13.88
CA GLU A 222 33.43 -2.55 -13.63
C GLU A 222 32.86 -3.99 -13.64
N ASN A 223 31.54 -4.14 -13.58
CA ASN A 223 30.87 -5.44 -13.56
C ASN A 223 29.86 -5.56 -14.71
N ASN A 224 30.21 -6.40 -15.70
CA ASN A 224 29.40 -6.65 -16.89
C ASN A 224 28.05 -7.35 -16.61
N TYR A 225 27.83 -7.82 -15.39
CA TYR A 225 26.63 -8.54 -14.96
C TYR A 225 25.78 -7.71 -13.98
N VAL A 226 25.90 -6.39 -13.98
CA VAL A 226 25.04 -5.50 -13.18
C VAL A 226 24.30 -4.53 -14.09
N PHE A 227 22.99 -4.44 -13.91
CA PHE A 227 22.15 -3.43 -14.51
C PHE A 227 21.40 -2.69 -13.41
N VAL A 228 21.39 -1.36 -13.45
CA VAL A 228 20.69 -0.53 -12.46
C VAL A 228 19.60 0.28 -13.16
N MET A 229 18.42 0.38 -12.57
CA MET A 229 17.31 1.17 -13.10
C MET A 229 16.94 2.32 -12.17
N ARG A 230 16.67 3.49 -12.75
CA ARG A 230 16.23 4.72 -12.08
C ARG A 230 14.88 5.19 -12.63
N SER A 231 14.06 5.82 -11.78
CA SER A 231 12.74 6.32 -12.19
C SER A 231 12.48 7.74 -11.69
N LEU A 232 12.33 8.68 -12.62
CA LEU A 232 12.09 10.09 -12.30
C LEU A 232 10.64 10.35 -11.83
N THR A 233 9.73 9.45 -12.17
CA THR A 233 8.28 9.67 -11.99
C THR A 233 7.86 9.85 -10.53
N LYS A 234 8.54 9.16 -9.61
CA LYS A 234 8.21 9.17 -8.18
C LYS A 234 8.96 10.29 -7.47
N ASP A 235 10.26 10.39 -7.74
CA ASP A 235 11.19 11.34 -7.12
C ASP A 235 10.75 12.78 -7.32
N PHE A 236 10.20 13.10 -8.50
CA PHE A 236 9.74 14.44 -8.84
C PHE A 236 8.22 14.61 -8.81
N ALA A 237 7.46 13.59 -8.36
CA ALA A 237 5.99 13.59 -8.29
C ALA A 237 5.27 13.95 -9.61
N ILE A 238 5.83 13.53 -10.77
CA ILE A 238 5.21 13.74 -12.09
C ILE A 238 5.03 12.37 -12.78
N PRO A 239 4.05 11.55 -12.36
CA PRO A 239 3.91 10.19 -12.89
C PRO A 239 3.53 10.14 -14.37
N GLY A 240 2.77 11.14 -14.85
CA GLY A 240 2.22 11.19 -16.22
C GLY A 240 3.25 11.42 -17.32
N ILE A 241 4.46 11.89 -16.99
CA ILE A 241 5.53 12.11 -17.99
C ILE A 241 6.19 10.81 -18.46
N ARG A 242 6.04 9.73 -17.67
CA ARG A 242 6.58 8.40 -17.95
C ARG A 242 8.09 8.40 -18.25
N MET A 243 8.93 8.64 -17.24
CA MET A 243 10.40 8.67 -17.44
C MET A 243 11.20 7.81 -16.46
N GLY A 244 12.21 7.15 -17.00
CA GLY A 244 13.23 6.41 -16.28
C GLY A 244 14.46 6.22 -17.16
N PHE A 245 15.50 5.61 -16.59
CA PHE A 245 16.66 5.19 -17.38
C PHE A 245 17.36 4.00 -16.72
N GLY A 246 18.00 3.20 -17.56
CA GLY A 246 18.92 2.16 -17.16
C GLY A 246 20.35 2.68 -17.12
N ILE A 247 21.16 2.11 -16.25
CA ILE A 247 22.61 2.25 -16.17
C ILE A 247 23.19 0.86 -16.33
N ALA A 248 23.96 0.66 -17.39
CA ALA A 248 24.49 -0.63 -17.78
C ALA A 248 25.95 -0.49 -18.21
N PRO A 249 26.72 -1.58 -18.25
CA PRO A 249 28.04 -1.58 -18.86
C PRO A 249 27.94 -1.04 -20.29
N PRO A 250 28.90 -0.22 -20.79
CA PRO A 250 28.77 0.44 -22.09
C PRO A 250 28.42 -0.51 -23.26
N ALA A 251 28.98 -1.72 -23.27
CA ALA A 251 28.67 -2.73 -24.29
C ALA A 251 27.22 -3.23 -24.21
N MET A 252 26.69 -3.44 -23.00
CA MET A 252 25.28 -3.81 -22.80
C MET A 252 24.36 -2.63 -23.13
N ALA A 253 24.71 -1.42 -22.69
CA ALA A 253 23.94 -0.21 -22.96
C ALA A 253 23.80 0.06 -24.47
N ASP A 254 24.84 -0.21 -25.27
CA ASP A 254 24.80 -0.06 -26.72
C ASP A 254 23.81 -1.03 -27.38
N ILE A 255 23.83 -2.30 -26.96
CA ILE A 255 22.88 -3.33 -27.42
C ILE A 255 21.46 -2.96 -27.00
N LEU A 256 21.22 -2.58 -25.75
CA LEU A 256 19.89 -2.19 -25.26
C LEU A 256 19.38 -0.92 -25.95
N ASN A 257 20.24 0.05 -26.26
CA ASN A 257 19.88 1.22 -27.05
C ASN A 257 19.54 0.88 -28.51
N THR A 258 20.08 -0.22 -29.03
CA THR A 258 19.70 -0.77 -30.35
C THR A 258 18.36 -1.52 -30.27
N ALA A 259 18.11 -2.24 -29.17
CA ALA A 259 16.93 -3.09 -29.00
C ALA A 259 15.67 -2.31 -28.59
N ARG A 260 15.81 -1.16 -27.90
CA ARG A 260 14.65 -0.35 -27.50
C ARG A 260 13.88 0.19 -28.70
N LEU A 261 12.61 0.49 -28.46
CA LEU A 261 11.77 1.13 -29.47
C LEU A 261 12.38 2.47 -29.91
N SER A 262 12.45 2.68 -31.23
CA SER A 262 12.84 3.97 -31.79
C SER A 262 11.84 5.04 -31.35
N TRP A 263 12.37 6.18 -30.94
CA TRP A 263 11.59 7.33 -30.46
C TRP A 263 10.70 7.02 -29.25
N ASN A 264 11.14 6.14 -28.35
CA ASN A 264 10.38 5.74 -27.17
C ASN A 264 10.01 6.89 -26.22
N LEU A 265 10.81 7.96 -26.20
CA LEU A 265 10.50 9.19 -25.47
C LEU A 265 10.00 10.28 -26.42
N GLY A 266 8.77 10.75 -26.20
CA GLY A 266 8.23 11.93 -26.89
C GLY A 266 8.94 13.23 -26.49
N ALA A 267 8.80 14.29 -27.30
CA ALA A 267 9.52 15.56 -27.10
C ALA A 267 9.27 16.21 -25.73
N ILE A 268 8.02 16.20 -25.25
CA ILE A 268 7.66 16.75 -23.92
C ILE A 268 8.34 15.94 -22.83
N ALA A 269 8.22 14.61 -22.85
CA ALA A 269 8.86 13.74 -21.88
C ALA A 269 10.38 13.97 -21.86
N ASN A 270 11.04 13.82 -23.00
CA ASN A 270 12.49 13.99 -23.11
C ASN A 270 12.97 15.33 -22.54
N ASN A 271 12.35 16.45 -22.91
CA ASN A 271 12.79 17.78 -22.48
C ASN A 271 12.51 18.03 -20.99
N THR A 272 11.36 17.58 -20.49
CA THR A 272 11.07 17.64 -19.05
C THR A 272 12.07 16.79 -18.26
N GLY A 273 12.44 15.62 -18.77
CA GLY A 273 13.45 14.76 -18.15
C GLY A 273 14.82 15.42 -18.09
N ILE A 274 15.26 15.99 -19.21
CA ILE A 274 16.52 16.76 -19.27
C ILE A 274 16.51 17.90 -18.24
N ALA A 275 15.40 18.64 -18.11
CA ALA A 275 15.30 19.71 -17.14
C ALA A 275 15.40 19.20 -15.69
N LEU A 276 14.64 18.16 -15.34
CA LEU A 276 14.66 17.54 -14.01
C LEU A 276 16.03 16.96 -13.66
N LEU A 277 16.69 16.29 -14.60
CA LEU A 277 18.02 15.70 -14.40
C LEU A 277 19.13 16.75 -14.29
N ASN A 278 18.94 17.94 -14.86
CA ASN A 278 19.87 19.06 -14.69
C ASN A 278 19.55 19.92 -13.45
N ILE A 279 18.67 19.46 -12.54
CA ILE A 279 18.47 20.14 -11.25
C ILE A 279 19.80 20.31 -10.53
N GLU A 280 20.01 21.50 -9.96
CA GLU A 280 21.27 21.83 -9.32
C GLU A 280 21.55 20.88 -8.15
N GLY A 281 22.76 20.30 -8.12
CA GLY A 281 23.16 19.31 -7.12
C GLY A 281 22.78 17.86 -7.43
N GLY A 282 22.04 17.58 -8.52
CA GLY A 282 21.69 16.21 -8.92
C GLY A 282 20.94 15.44 -7.82
N ILE A 283 21.40 14.23 -7.49
CA ILE A 283 20.89 13.41 -6.37
C ILE A 283 20.98 14.09 -4.99
N ASP A 284 21.83 15.11 -4.87
CA ASP A 284 22.09 15.91 -3.67
C ASP A 284 21.46 17.31 -3.71
N SER A 285 20.55 17.53 -4.65
CA SER A 285 19.80 18.78 -4.76
C SER A 285 19.08 19.14 -3.46
N PRO A 286 18.95 20.44 -3.13
CA PRO A 286 18.18 20.88 -1.95
C PRO A 286 16.75 20.33 -1.93
N TYR A 287 16.10 20.22 -3.10
CA TYR A 287 14.76 19.65 -3.22
C TYR A 287 14.69 18.18 -2.76
N LEU A 288 15.58 17.32 -3.26
CA LEU A 288 15.59 15.89 -2.87
C LEU A 288 16.01 15.72 -1.40
N LYS A 289 16.96 16.51 -0.90
CA LYS A 289 17.34 16.50 0.52
C LYS A 289 16.15 16.83 1.43
N LYS A 290 15.43 17.91 1.13
CA LYS A 290 14.22 18.30 1.85
C LYS A 290 13.13 17.22 1.76
N ALA A 291 13.01 16.54 0.61
CA ALA A 291 12.07 15.44 0.45
C ALA A 291 12.39 14.28 1.38
N ARG A 292 13.66 13.86 1.44
CA ARG A 292 14.14 12.81 2.35
C ARG A 292 13.89 13.16 3.81
N GLU A 293 14.20 14.40 4.21
CA GLU A 293 13.93 14.90 5.57
C GLU A 293 12.44 14.85 5.93
N MET A 294 11.58 15.26 4.99
CA MET A 294 10.13 15.19 5.18
C MET A 294 9.63 13.75 5.28
N ILE A 295 10.11 12.85 4.40
CA ILE A 295 9.75 11.43 4.43
C ILE A 295 10.11 10.81 5.77
N LEU A 296 11.31 11.07 6.29
CA LEU A 296 11.74 10.55 7.58
C LEU A 296 10.87 11.10 8.72
N LYS A 297 10.69 12.43 8.78
CA LYS A 297 9.92 13.08 9.86
C LYS A 297 8.44 12.66 9.85
N GLU A 298 7.78 12.78 8.71
CA GLU A 298 6.35 12.52 8.57
C GLU A 298 6.07 11.01 8.57
N GLY A 299 6.98 10.20 8.02
CA GLY A 299 6.89 8.74 8.03
C GLY A 299 7.01 8.17 9.44
N GLU A 300 7.97 8.61 10.25
CA GLU A 300 8.07 8.18 11.67
C GLU A 300 6.85 8.62 12.48
N THR A 301 6.32 9.82 12.21
CA THR A 301 5.10 10.31 12.86
C THR A 301 3.89 9.45 12.46
N LEU A 302 3.74 9.14 11.17
CA LEU A 302 2.68 8.28 10.65
C LEU A 302 2.79 6.86 11.21
N LYS A 303 3.99 6.28 11.22
CA LYS A 303 4.30 4.98 11.82
C LYS A 303 3.81 4.93 13.27
N ALA A 304 4.20 5.92 14.09
CA ALA A 304 3.81 6.00 15.49
C ALA A 304 2.28 6.15 15.68
N LYS A 305 1.57 6.78 14.75
CA LYS A 305 0.10 6.87 14.77
C LYS A 305 -0.55 5.53 14.39
N ILE A 306 -0.02 4.84 13.38
CA ILE A 306 -0.51 3.51 12.95
C ILE A 306 -0.30 2.47 14.05
N ASP A 307 0.88 2.43 14.68
CA ASP A 307 1.19 1.45 15.74
C ASP A 307 0.33 1.60 17.01
N ARG A 308 -0.34 2.75 17.18
CA ARG A 308 -1.33 2.94 18.26
C ARG A 308 -2.68 2.27 17.96
N ILE A 309 -2.94 1.92 16.70
CA ILE A 309 -4.17 1.26 16.29
C ILE A 309 -4.03 -0.23 16.58
N ARG A 310 -4.91 -0.75 17.44
CA ARG A 310 -4.85 -2.17 17.84
C ARG A 310 -4.98 -3.08 16.62
N GLY A 311 -4.01 -3.98 16.44
CA GLY A 311 -3.98 -4.95 15.35
C GLY A 311 -3.25 -4.47 14.10
N PHE A 312 -2.72 -3.25 14.11
CA PHE A 312 -1.87 -2.69 13.06
C PHE A 312 -0.41 -2.69 13.53
N GLU A 313 0.51 -3.00 12.63
CA GLU A 313 1.94 -2.99 12.87
C GLU A 313 2.66 -2.42 11.65
N ALA A 314 3.22 -1.23 11.79
CA ALA A 314 3.89 -0.51 10.71
C ALA A 314 5.36 -0.91 10.61
N GLY A 315 5.80 -1.21 9.38
CA GLY A 315 7.18 -1.53 9.05
C GLY A 315 8.14 -0.33 9.14
N GLU A 316 9.38 -0.55 8.72
CA GLU A 316 10.44 0.45 8.73
C GLU A 316 10.16 1.61 7.75
N VAL A 317 10.60 2.82 8.11
CA VAL A 317 10.48 4.04 7.30
C VAL A 317 11.81 4.34 6.62
N ASN A 318 12.10 3.62 5.54
CA ASN A 318 13.31 3.88 4.74
C ASN A 318 12.99 4.61 3.42
N VAL A 319 11.71 4.83 3.09
CA VAL A 319 11.26 5.35 1.79
C VAL A 319 9.89 6.03 1.93
N ASN A 320 9.37 6.63 0.86
CA ASN A 320 8.12 7.38 0.84
C ASN A 320 6.83 6.53 0.96
N PHE A 321 6.89 5.35 1.58
CA PHE A 321 5.74 4.51 1.89
C PHE A 321 6.08 3.53 3.02
N ILE A 322 5.05 2.99 3.66
CA ILE A 322 5.14 2.06 4.78
C ILE A 322 4.27 0.83 4.47
N LEU A 323 4.83 -0.36 4.65
CA LEU A 323 4.05 -1.60 4.68
C LEU A 323 3.47 -1.78 6.09
N VAL A 324 2.17 -2.06 6.17
CA VAL A 324 1.45 -2.20 7.44
C VAL A 324 0.84 -3.59 7.50
N ASP A 325 1.22 -4.36 8.51
CA ASP A 325 0.61 -5.63 8.85
C ASP A 325 -0.70 -5.38 9.61
N VAL A 326 -1.78 -5.92 9.08
CA VAL A 326 -3.12 -5.89 9.66
C VAL A 326 -3.65 -7.31 9.94
N SER A 327 -2.79 -8.34 9.92
CA SER A 327 -3.16 -9.74 10.18
C SER A 327 -3.76 -9.97 11.57
N LYS A 328 -3.36 -9.15 12.54
CA LYS A 328 -3.87 -9.18 13.91
C LYS A 328 -5.17 -8.38 14.07
N PHE A 329 -5.58 -7.66 13.03
CA PHE A 329 -6.87 -6.99 12.98
C PHE A 329 -7.95 -7.96 12.46
N MET A 330 -9.16 -7.82 12.98
CA MET A 330 -10.26 -8.73 12.64
C MET A 330 -10.78 -8.54 11.20
N LEU A 331 -10.54 -7.35 10.63
CA LEU A 331 -10.84 -7.04 9.24
C LEU A 331 -9.63 -7.34 8.36
N ASN A 332 -9.83 -8.09 7.28
CA ASN A 332 -8.76 -8.35 6.33
C ASN A 332 -8.44 -7.10 5.46
N SER A 333 -7.25 -7.09 4.84
CA SER A 333 -6.75 -5.93 4.08
C SER A 333 -7.70 -5.50 2.96
N SER A 334 -8.24 -6.43 2.18
CA SER A 334 -9.12 -6.10 1.05
C SER A 334 -10.39 -5.38 1.50
N GLU A 335 -11.04 -5.85 2.56
CA GLU A 335 -12.23 -5.19 3.08
C GLU A 335 -11.91 -3.83 3.71
N LEU A 336 -10.82 -3.72 4.46
CA LEU A 336 -10.33 -2.45 4.98
C LEU A 336 -10.10 -1.43 3.85
N THR A 337 -9.41 -1.84 2.78
CA THR A 337 -9.13 -0.96 1.64
C THR A 337 -10.40 -0.52 0.91
N ALA A 338 -11.39 -1.41 0.75
CA ALA A 338 -12.66 -1.07 0.14
C ALA A 338 -13.47 -0.06 0.97
N ARG A 339 -13.52 -0.25 2.30
CA ARG A 339 -14.22 0.67 3.22
C ARG A 339 -13.56 2.04 3.31
N LEU A 340 -12.23 2.11 3.20
CA LEU A 340 -11.49 3.37 3.07
C LEU A 340 -11.75 4.05 1.73
N ALA A 341 -11.76 3.29 0.63
CA ALA A 341 -12.05 3.81 -0.71
C ALA A 341 -13.46 4.41 -0.80
N ALA A 342 -14.45 3.79 -0.16
CA ALA A 342 -15.81 4.32 -0.03
C ALA A 342 -15.89 5.67 0.72
N ARG A 343 -14.82 6.06 1.42
CA ARG A 343 -14.67 7.35 2.12
C ARG A 343 -13.72 8.31 1.40
N GLY A 344 -13.35 7.99 0.16
CA GLY A 344 -12.42 8.78 -0.64
C GLY A 344 -10.97 8.70 -0.17
N VAL A 345 -10.58 7.66 0.59
CA VAL A 345 -9.19 7.43 0.99
C VAL A 345 -8.67 6.14 0.37
N LEU A 346 -7.73 6.24 -0.56
CA LEU A 346 -7.17 5.08 -1.24
C LEU A 346 -5.88 4.62 -0.59
N VAL A 347 -5.81 3.34 -0.23
CA VAL A 347 -4.58 2.67 0.23
C VAL A 347 -4.32 1.45 -0.64
N ARG A 348 -3.08 0.95 -0.69
CA ARG A 348 -2.73 -0.19 -1.56
C ARG A 348 -2.99 -1.51 -0.84
N ASP A 349 -3.98 -2.28 -1.29
CA ASP A 349 -4.17 -3.67 -0.87
C ASP A 349 -3.02 -4.56 -1.40
N CYS A 350 -2.31 -5.23 -0.49
CA CYS A 350 -1.11 -5.99 -0.87
C CYS A 350 -1.38 -7.45 -1.27
N VAL A 351 -2.63 -7.86 -1.45
CA VAL A 351 -3.01 -9.23 -1.88
C VAL A 351 -2.33 -9.69 -3.16
N SER A 352 -2.07 -8.79 -4.10
CA SER A 352 -1.39 -9.15 -5.36
C SER A 352 0.11 -9.40 -5.19
N PHE A 353 0.68 -9.10 -4.02
CA PHE A 353 2.06 -9.45 -3.72
C PHE A 353 2.11 -10.86 -3.15
N HIS A 354 2.75 -11.79 -3.86
CA HIS A 354 2.93 -13.16 -3.40
C HIS A 354 3.56 -13.18 -2.00
N GLY A 355 3.00 -14.01 -1.13
CA GLY A 355 3.48 -14.22 0.24
C GLY A 355 2.78 -13.34 1.28
N LEU A 356 2.14 -12.24 0.87
CA LEU A 356 1.49 -11.31 1.81
C LEU A 356 0.03 -11.67 2.13
N GLY A 357 -0.70 -12.29 1.19
CA GLY A 357 -2.10 -12.63 1.40
C GLY A 357 -2.98 -11.42 1.72
N LYS A 358 -4.06 -11.59 2.49
CA LYS A 358 -5.01 -10.52 2.87
C LYS A 358 -4.64 -9.81 4.19
N ASN A 359 -3.35 -9.74 4.47
CA ASN A 359 -2.83 -9.35 5.78
C ASN A 359 -2.12 -8.00 5.77
N TYR A 360 -1.89 -7.40 4.60
CA TYR A 360 -1.06 -6.20 4.50
C TYR A 360 -1.71 -5.13 3.65
N ILE A 361 -1.55 -3.88 4.08
CA ILE A 361 -1.77 -2.70 3.25
C ILE A 361 -0.45 -1.93 3.12
N ARG A 362 -0.30 -1.17 2.06
CA ARG A 362 0.79 -0.20 1.92
C ARG A 362 0.21 1.20 1.81
N VAL A 363 0.79 2.13 2.56
CA VAL A 363 0.38 3.54 2.59
C VAL A 363 1.57 4.42 2.24
N ALA A 364 1.38 5.39 1.36
CA ALA A 364 2.40 6.40 1.07
C ALA A 364 2.66 7.28 2.31
N VAL A 365 3.86 7.86 2.40
CA VAL A 365 4.11 8.95 3.35
C VAL A 365 3.70 10.25 2.65
N ARG A 366 2.78 11.01 3.25
CA ARG A 366 2.27 12.28 2.72
C ARG A 366 2.47 13.43 3.71
N THR A 367 1.84 14.58 3.49
CA THR A 367 1.88 15.71 4.43
C THR A 367 1.22 15.35 5.77
N GLU A 368 1.60 16.03 6.85
CA GLU A 368 1.01 15.85 8.18
C GLU A 368 -0.54 15.84 8.16
N LYS A 369 -1.13 16.83 7.46
CA LYS A 369 -2.59 16.97 7.35
C LYS A 369 -3.25 15.81 6.60
N GLU A 370 -2.61 15.32 5.55
CA GLU A 370 -3.11 14.16 4.79
C GLU A 370 -2.97 12.87 5.60
N ASN A 371 -1.84 12.71 6.31
CA ASN A 371 -1.59 11.59 7.20
C ASN A 371 -2.63 11.53 8.32
N ASP A 372 -3.01 12.68 8.90
CA ASP A 372 -4.09 12.77 9.89
C ASP A 372 -5.45 12.36 9.34
N ARG A 373 -5.76 12.75 8.08
CA ARG A 373 -6.99 12.31 7.40
C ARG A 373 -7.03 10.80 7.20
N LEU A 374 -5.90 10.17 6.86
CA LEU A 374 -5.80 8.71 6.77
C LEU A 374 -6.11 8.04 8.12
N ILE A 375 -5.50 8.53 9.20
CA ILE A 375 -5.70 7.97 10.55
C ILE A 375 -7.16 8.14 11.01
N ALA A 376 -7.77 9.30 10.75
CA ALA A 376 -9.18 9.54 11.04
C ALA A 376 -10.09 8.56 10.27
N ALA A 377 -9.86 8.41 8.96
CA ALA A 377 -10.64 7.49 8.13
C ALA A 377 -10.51 6.02 8.58
N ILE A 378 -9.32 5.59 9.01
CA ILE A 378 -9.14 4.26 9.61
C ILE A 378 -9.97 4.14 10.90
N GLY A 379 -9.94 5.16 11.76
CA GLY A 379 -10.75 5.22 12.97
C GLY A 379 -12.26 5.10 12.71
N ASP A 380 -12.75 5.78 11.67
CA ASP A 380 -14.15 5.72 11.25
C ASP A 380 -14.53 4.31 10.76
N VAL A 381 -13.68 3.68 9.94
CA VAL A 381 -13.89 2.30 9.46
C VAL A 381 -13.92 1.31 10.61
N ILE A 382 -13.00 1.43 11.58
CA ILE A 382 -12.96 0.56 12.76
C ILE A 382 -14.22 0.73 13.60
N THR A 383 -14.68 1.96 13.79
CA THR A 383 -15.87 2.27 14.58
C THR A 383 -17.14 1.73 13.92
N GLU A 384 -17.32 1.98 12.62
CA GLU A 384 -18.43 1.45 11.83
C GLU A 384 -18.44 -0.08 11.85
N TRP A 385 -17.32 -0.70 11.51
CA TRP A 385 -17.20 -2.16 11.48
C TRP A 385 -17.48 -2.77 12.87
N GLY A 386 -16.98 -2.13 13.94
CA GLY A 386 -17.26 -2.55 15.31
C GLY A 386 -18.76 -2.49 15.65
N ARG A 387 -19.47 -1.45 15.23
CA ARG A 387 -20.94 -1.33 15.40
C ARG A 387 -21.67 -2.41 14.61
N GLU A 388 -21.27 -2.68 13.37
CA GLU A 388 -21.86 -3.74 12.54
C GLU A 388 -21.67 -5.12 13.18
N GLN A 389 -20.47 -5.44 13.66
CA GLN A 389 -20.22 -6.72 14.34
C GLN A 389 -21.00 -6.84 15.64
N ALA A 390 -21.05 -5.78 16.45
CA ALA A 390 -21.85 -5.76 17.67
C ALA A 390 -23.34 -6.00 17.36
N LYS A 391 -23.85 -5.37 16.30
CA LYS A 391 -25.24 -5.57 15.84
C LYS A 391 -25.48 -7.02 15.40
N ASN A 392 -24.59 -7.59 14.59
CA ASN A 392 -24.73 -8.96 14.08
C ASN A 392 -24.66 -10.00 15.21
N GLU A 393 -23.69 -9.86 16.11
CA GLU A 393 -23.55 -10.75 17.28
C GLU A 393 -24.78 -10.64 18.18
N LEU A 394 -25.28 -9.43 18.40
CA LEU A 394 -26.45 -9.22 19.24
C LEU A 394 -27.72 -9.77 18.60
N GLN A 395 -27.90 -9.61 17.29
CA GLN A 395 -29.00 -10.23 16.55
C GLN A 395 -28.94 -11.77 16.67
N HIS A 396 -27.76 -12.36 16.48
CA HIS A 396 -27.55 -13.80 16.65
C HIS A 396 -27.86 -14.28 18.07
N VAL A 397 -27.46 -13.53 19.09
CA VAL A 397 -27.78 -13.82 20.50
C VAL A 397 -29.29 -13.74 20.73
N ILE A 398 -29.98 -12.72 20.20
CA ILE A 398 -31.43 -12.55 20.34
C ILE A 398 -32.20 -13.68 19.64
N GLU A 399 -31.77 -14.08 18.45
CA GLU A 399 -32.36 -15.19 17.68
C GLU A 399 -32.19 -16.52 18.41
N LYS A 400 -30.97 -16.85 18.85
CA LYS A 400 -30.71 -18.07 19.64
C LYS A 400 -31.42 -18.10 20.98
N ALA A 401 -31.53 -16.97 21.67
CA ALA A 401 -32.25 -16.89 22.94
C ALA A 401 -33.74 -17.25 22.80
N SER A 402 -34.30 -17.11 21.60
CA SER A 402 -35.71 -17.41 21.33
C SER A 402 -36.01 -18.85 20.94
N GLU A 403 -35.02 -19.62 20.50
CA GLU A 403 -35.24 -20.96 19.95
C GLU A 403 -35.14 -22.08 21.00
N GLU A 404 -34.31 -21.93 22.02
CA GLU A 404 -33.95 -23.08 22.88
C GLU A 404 -34.54 -23.04 24.30
N GLY A 405 -35.35 -22.03 24.68
CA GLY A 405 -35.95 -21.97 26.02
C GLY A 405 -34.91 -22.17 27.16
N ILE A 406 -33.68 -21.69 26.94
CA ILE A 406 -32.50 -22.06 27.72
C ILE A 406 -32.52 -21.35 29.08
N GLY A 407 -32.60 -22.12 30.16
CA GLY A 407 -32.29 -21.67 31.52
C GLY A 407 -30.79 -21.36 31.68
N GLY A 408 -30.48 -20.33 32.48
CA GLY A 408 -29.19 -19.62 32.49
C GLY A 408 -27.90 -20.45 32.72
N ARG A 409 -26.78 -19.88 32.26
CA ARG A 409 -25.41 -20.40 32.41
C ARG A 409 -24.98 -20.39 33.88
N LYS A 410 -25.10 -21.54 34.57
CA LYS A 410 -24.84 -21.71 36.01
C LYS A 410 -23.37 -21.50 36.46
N THR A 411 -22.47 -21.15 35.55
CA THR A 411 -21.01 -21.10 35.79
C THR A 411 -20.43 -19.70 35.61
N CYS A 412 -21.24 -18.63 35.66
CA CYS A 412 -20.75 -17.26 35.57
C CYS A 412 -20.11 -16.81 36.90
N GLU A 413 -18.90 -16.26 36.84
CA GLU A 413 -18.12 -15.83 38.02
C GLU A 413 -18.70 -14.59 38.73
N TYR A 414 -19.60 -13.84 38.08
CA TYR A 414 -20.17 -12.57 38.58
C TYR A 414 -21.50 -12.73 39.36
N TYR A 415 -21.81 -13.95 39.82
CA TYR A 415 -22.91 -14.21 40.76
C TYR A 415 -22.68 -13.41 42.07
N PRO A 416 -23.68 -12.68 42.63
CA PRO A 416 -25.14 -12.85 42.53
C PRO A 416 -25.89 -11.76 41.74
N CYS A 417 -25.27 -11.12 40.74
CA CYS A 417 -25.93 -10.04 40.00
C CYS A 417 -27.10 -10.49 39.08
N HIS A 418 -27.34 -11.80 38.94
CA HIS A 418 -28.38 -12.41 38.08
C HIS A 418 -28.93 -13.71 38.71
N PHE A 419 -30.22 -14.03 38.50
CA PHE A 419 -30.88 -15.25 39.01
C PHE A 419 -31.03 -16.34 37.94
N GLU A 420 -31.41 -17.54 38.37
CA GLU A 420 -31.60 -18.71 37.51
C GLU A 420 -32.64 -18.43 36.41
N GLY A 421 -32.19 -18.30 35.15
CA GLY A 421 -33.06 -18.04 33.99
C GLY A 421 -32.80 -16.75 33.20
N GLN A 422 -31.83 -15.91 33.59
CA GLN A 422 -31.49 -14.68 32.84
C GLN A 422 -30.57 -14.96 31.64
N ASN A 423 -30.89 -14.42 30.45
CA ASN A 423 -29.99 -14.44 29.28
C ASN A 423 -29.02 -13.23 29.34
N CYS A 424 -27.83 -13.38 28.79
CA CYS A 424 -26.76 -12.37 28.88
C CYS A 424 -26.99 -11.14 27.99
N THR A 425 -28.14 -11.03 27.32
CA THR A 425 -28.44 -9.99 26.33
C THR A 425 -28.44 -8.58 26.95
N PHE A 426 -28.66 -8.46 28.27
CA PHE A 426 -28.45 -7.22 29.04
C PHE A 426 -27.95 -7.55 30.45
N CYS A 427 -26.71 -8.05 30.58
CA CYS A 427 -26.09 -8.25 31.90
C CYS A 427 -26.11 -6.98 32.77
N PHE A 428 -26.17 -5.80 32.15
CA PHE A 428 -26.49 -4.53 32.78
C PHE A 428 -27.69 -3.90 32.06
N CYS A 429 -28.81 -3.70 32.76
CA CYS A 429 -29.95 -2.99 32.20
C CYS A 429 -29.57 -1.51 32.02
N PRO A 430 -29.70 -0.93 30.82
CA PRO A 430 -29.29 0.46 30.57
C PRO A 430 -30.12 1.47 31.38
N PHE A 431 -31.26 1.05 31.91
CA PHE A 431 -32.16 1.89 32.71
C PHE A 431 -31.94 1.75 34.23
N TYR A 432 -30.93 1.00 34.69
CA TYR A 432 -30.76 0.77 36.13
C TYR A 432 -30.15 2.00 36.86
N PRO A 433 -30.70 2.42 38.01
CA PRO A 433 -31.98 2.03 38.57
C PRO A 433 -33.13 2.77 37.86
N CYS A 434 -34.16 2.04 37.43
CA CYS A 434 -35.29 2.67 36.73
C CYS A 434 -36.35 3.22 37.69
N GLU A 435 -36.29 2.77 38.95
CA GLU A 435 -37.16 3.18 40.07
C GLU A 435 -38.67 3.10 39.78
N ASN A 436 -39.05 2.28 38.80
CA ASN A 436 -40.43 2.11 38.37
C ASN A 436 -40.95 0.72 38.77
N GLU A 437 -41.82 0.67 39.78
CA GLU A 437 -42.37 -0.57 40.33
C GLU A 437 -43.22 -1.36 39.33
N LYS A 438 -43.73 -0.72 38.26
CA LYS A 438 -44.49 -1.42 37.21
C LYS A 438 -43.63 -2.39 36.39
N THR A 439 -42.31 -2.22 36.44
CA THR A 439 -41.36 -3.19 35.85
C THR A 439 -41.30 -4.50 36.64
N GLY A 440 -41.86 -4.54 37.86
CA GLY A 440 -41.62 -5.59 38.87
C GLY A 440 -40.44 -5.28 39.80
N GLY A 441 -39.71 -4.19 39.56
CA GLY A 441 -38.61 -3.78 40.44
C GLY A 441 -39.07 -3.23 41.79
N LYS A 442 -38.23 -3.33 42.82
CA LYS A 442 -38.51 -2.83 44.18
C LYS A 442 -37.25 -2.45 44.95
N TRP A 443 -37.34 -1.48 45.85
CA TRP A 443 -36.25 -1.16 46.78
C TRP A 443 -36.10 -2.25 47.85
N ILE A 444 -34.90 -2.82 47.97
CA ILE A 444 -34.54 -3.80 49.00
C ILE A 444 -33.39 -3.29 49.88
N GLN A 445 -33.23 -3.89 51.05
CA GLN A 445 -32.11 -3.57 51.94
C GLN A 445 -30.87 -4.36 51.52
N SER A 446 -29.75 -3.66 51.33
CA SER A 446 -28.46 -4.28 50.98
C SER A 446 -27.83 -5.01 52.16
N SER A 447 -27.11 -6.09 51.88
CA SER A 447 -26.32 -6.86 52.85
C SER A 447 -25.20 -6.06 53.52
N ARG A 448 -24.80 -4.91 52.93
CA ARG A 448 -23.80 -3.98 53.47
C ARG A 448 -24.41 -2.74 54.15
N GLY A 449 -25.73 -2.71 54.32
CA GLY A 449 -26.47 -1.53 54.79
C GLY A 449 -26.79 -0.54 53.67
N GLY A 450 -27.98 0.05 53.70
CA GLY A 450 -28.51 0.94 52.65
C GLY A 450 -29.64 0.32 51.82
N ARG A 451 -30.33 1.15 51.01
CA ARG A 451 -31.36 0.73 50.06
C ARG A 451 -30.76 0.58 48.66
N VAL A 452 -31.09 -0.51 47.97
CA VAL A 452 -30.70 -0.78 46.58
C VAL A 452 -31.92 -1.18 45.77
N TRP A 453 -31.97 -0.78 44.50
CA TRP A 453 -33.05 -1.14 43.60
C TRP A 453 -32.87 -2.60 43.16
N SER A 454 -33.88 -3.43 43.33
CA SER A 454 -33.86 -4.82 42.89
C SER A 454 -34.68 -4.97 41.62
N CYS A 455 -34.06 -5.47 40.56
CA CYS A 455 -34.72 -5.82 39.30
C CYS A 455 -35.12 -7.30 39.23
N VAL A 456 -35.13 -8.03 40.36
CA VAL A 456 -35.30 -9.49 40.39
C VAL A 456 -36.54 -9.99 39.66
N ASP A 457 -37.65 -9.26 39.75
CA ASP A 457 -38.93 -9.65 39.15
C ASP A 457 -39.17 -8.96 37.77
N CYS A 458 -38.18 -8.21 37.26
CA CYS A 458 -38.26 -7.55 35.95
C CYS A 458 -37.89 -8.50 34.81
N HIS A 459 -38.81 -8.66 33.87
CA HIS A 459 -38.64 -9.52 32.70
C HIS A 459 -38.85 -8.78 31.37
N LEU A 460 -39.16 -7.48 31.40
CA LEU A 460 -39.55 -6.70 30.22
C LEU A 460 -38.40 -6.59 29.20
N VAL A 461 -37.22 -6.17 29.65
CA VAL A 461 -36.04 -6.00 28.80
C VAL A 461 -35.44 -7.33 28.30
N HIS A 462 -35.94 -8.47 28.78
CA HIS A 462 -35.53 -9.79 28.31
C HIS A 462 -36.51 -10.40 27.28
N LYS A 463 -37.68 -9.78 27.03
CA LYS A 463 -38.55 -10.23 25.93
C LYS A 463 -37.91 -9.84 24.62
N LYS A 464 -37.83 -10.79 23.67
CA LYS A 464 -37.21 -10.61 22.35
C LYS A 464 -37.63 -9.31 21.67
N GLU A 465 -38.93 -9.04 21.60
CA GLU A 465 -39.49 -7.90 20.88
C GLU A 465 -39.17 -6.56 21.56
N ILE A 466 -39.05 -6.56 22.90
CA ILE A 466 -38.71 -5.36 23.68
C ILE A 466 -37.21 -5.10 23.61
N ALA A 467 -36.40 -6.15 23.80
CA ALA A 467 -34.95 -6.09 23.66
C ALA A 467 -34.52 -5.56 22.29
N GLN A 468 -35.17 -6.03 21.22
CA GLN A 468 -34.91 -5.56 19.86
C GLN A 468 -35.22 -4.06 19.71
N LYS A 469 -36.38 -3.60 20.19
CA LYS A 469 -36.77 -2.19 20.10
C LYS A 469 -35.85 -1.27 20.91
N ILE A 470 -35.49 -1.67 22.14
CA ILE A 470 -34.51 -0.93 22.95
C ILE A 470 -33.19 -0.82 22.19
N LEU A 471 -32.74 -1.92 21.61
CA LEU A 471 -31.51 -1.94 20.85
C LEU A 471 -31.56 -1.04 19.62
N ASP A 472 -32.66 -1.06 18.87
CA ASP A 472 -32.85 -0.21 17.69
C ASP A 472 -32.68 1.27 18.08
N CYS A 473 -33.23 1.69 19.22
CA CYS A 473 -33.01 3.04 19.77
C CYS A 473 -31.53 3.27 20.15
N LEU A 474 -30.89 2.34 20.84
CA LEU A 474 -29.51 2.50 21.35
C LEU A 474 -28.43 2.43 20.27
N MET A 475 -28.71 1.83 19.11
CA MET A 475 -27.76 1.68 18.00
C MET A 475 -27.75 2.86 17.02
N HIS A 476 -28.58 3.90 17.25
CA HIS A 476 -28.51 5.14 16.49
C HIS A 476 -27.24 5.94 16.81
N GLU A 477 -26.83 6.82 15.88
CA GLU A 477 -25.71 7.73 16.16
C GLU A 477 -26.14 8.82 17.14
N GLY A 478 -25.40 8.99 18.24
CA GLY A 478 -25.71 10.01 19.24
C GLY A 478 -25.01 9.78 20.57
N ASP A 479 -25.26 10.69 21.50
CA ASP A 479 -24.84 10.56 22.89
C ASP A 479 -25.58 9.40 23.57
N THR A 480 -24.84 8.52 24.24
CA THR A 480 -25.40 7.29 24.83
C THR A 480 -26.48 7.59 25.88
N ASP A 481 -26.33 8.64 26.69
CA ASP A 481 -27.30 8.97 27.72
C ASP A 481 -28.61 9.49 27.11
N GLU A 482 -28.52 10.23 26.01
CA GLU A 482 -29.70 10.67 25.24
C GLU A 482 -30.41 9.49 24.57
N LEU A 483 -29.66 8.56 23.97
CA LEU A 483 -30.24 7.36 23.36
C LEU A 483 -30.95 6.46 24.40
N VAL A 484 -30.43 6.37 25.62
CA VAL A 484 -31.10 5.67 26.73
C VAL A 484 -32.42 6.35 27.10
N LYS A 485 -32.47 7.69 27.14
CA LYS A 485 -33.73 8.42 27.40
C LYS A 485 -34.75 8.19 26.28
N VAL A 486 -34.31 8.21 25.03
CA VAL A 486 -35.16 7.91 23.87
C VAL A 486 -35.70 6.47 23.96
N ALA A 487 -34.83 5.50 24.22
CA ALA A 487 -35.23 4.10 24.37
C ALA A 487 -36.24 3.91 25.51
N TRP A 488 -36.07 4.60 26.64
CA TRP A 488 -37.04 4.57 27.73
C TRP A 488 -38.40 5.13 27.28
N LYS A 489 -38.40 6.32 26.68
CA LYS A 489 -39.63 7.02 26.27
C LYS A 489 -40.39 6.29 25.17
N GLU A 490 -39.69 5.77 24.17
CA GLU A 490 -40.31 5.19 22.98
C GLU A 490 -40.64 3.71 23.14
N VAL A 491 -39.91 3.00 24.00
CA VAL A 491 -40.05 1.54 24.14
C VAL A 491 -40.59 1.13 25.50
N MET A 492 -40.08 1.70 26.60
CA MET A 492 -40.46 1.30 27.96
C MET A 492 -41.75 1.98 28.43
N GLU A 493 -41.91 3.29 28.28
CA GLU A 493 -43.14 3.99 28.73
C GLU A 493 -44.44 3.41 28.13
N PRO A 494 -44.52 3.02 26.85
CA PRO A 494 -45.76 2.48 26.27
C PRO A 494 -46.18 1.10 26.82
N ILE A 495 -45.28 0.38 27.48
CA ILE A 495 -45.50 -0.98 27.99
C ILE A 495 -45.54 -1.08 29.52
N LEU A 496 -45.40 0.05 30.23
CA LEU A 496 -45.43 0.20 31.69
C LEU A 496 -46.78 0.78 32.17
#